data_AF-A0A3M1TQN4-F1
#
_entry.id   AF-A0A3M1TQN4-F1
#
_cell.length_a   1.000
_cell.length_b   1.000
_cell.length_c   1.000
_cell.angle_alpha   90.00
_cell.angle_beta   90.00
_cell.angle_gamma   90.00
#
_symmetry.space_group_name_H-M   'P 1'
#
loop_
_entity.id
_entity.type
_entity.pdbx_description
1 polymer ?
#
loop_
_entity_poly.entity_id
_entity_poly.type
_entity_poly.pdbx_seq_one_letter_code
_entity_poly.pdbx_strand_id
1 'polypeptide(L)'
;MTTFTPTLLAAAAPSPDDLTPYVPAAIALLVGGIIAMGLVLLVSKIGERPLSPVKSLPFEAGSVPLQSARRRVHVQFYVVALLFIVFDLETVFLFIWAPIYETRPLYLLGVMSFFLLLLVVGLVYEWKKGALDWAKLREEEAHDGHS
;
A
#
# COMPACT_ATOMS: atom_id res chain seq x y z
N MET A 1 42.05 8.41 -25.71
CA MET A 1 40.81 9.13 -26.06
C MET A 1 39.82 8.11 -26.61
N THR A 2 38.96 7.56 -25.76
CA THR A 2 37.90 6.61 -26.15
C THR A 2 36.58 7.37 -26.14
N THR A 3 36.04 7.63 -27.32
CA THR A 3 34.77 8.33 -27.51
C THR A 3 33.64 7.43 -27.01
N PHE A 4 33.04 7.80 -25.88
CA PHE A 4 31.71 7.33 -25.47
C PHE A 4 30.71 7.86 -26.50
N THR A 5 30.25 7.01 -27.41
CA THR A 5 29.10 7.30 -28.26
C THR A 5 27.85 7.16 -27.39
N PRO A 6 27.09 8.23 -27.10
CA PRO A 6 25.88 8.12 -26.29
C PRO A 6 24.75 7.59 -27.18
N THR A 7 24.68 6.27 -27.36
CA THR A 7 23.56 5.57 -28.01
C THR A 7 22.28 5.56 -27.16
N LEU A 8 22.16 6.47 -26.19
CA LEU A 8 21.02 6.58 -25.26
C LEU A 8 19.99 7.63 -25.68
N LEU A 9 20.25 8.42 -26.74
CA LEU A 9 19.33 9.46 -27.24
C LEU A 9 18.67 9.10 -28.59
N ALA A 10 18.92 7.89 -29.10
CA ALA A 10 18.26 7.35 -30.29
C ALA A 10 17.45 6.10 -29.94
N ALA A 11 16.80 6.10 -28.77
CA ALA A 11 15.66 5.21 -28.57
C ALA A 11 14.63 5.61 -29.63
N ALA A 12 14.54 4.79 -30.68
CA ALA A 12 13.47 4.86 -31.66
C ALA A 12 12.16 5.02 -30.89
N ALA A 13 11.29 5.93 -31.34
CA ALA A 13 9.94 6.01 -30.80
C ALA A 13 9.38 4.58 -30.77
N PRO A 14 8.79 4.13 -29.64
CA PRO A 14 8.39 2.74 -29.49
C PRO A 14 7.55 2.34 -30.69
N SER A 15 7.92 1.26 -31.37
CA SER A 15 7.11 0.79 -32.49
C SER A 15 5.76 0.35 -31.94
N PRO A 16 4.68 0.37 -32.74
CA PRO A 16 3.34 -0.05 -32.28
C PRO A 16 3.32 -1.45 -31.61
N ASP A 17 4.35 -2.26 -31.87
CA ASP A 17 4.54 -3.64 -31.45
C ASP A 17 5.12 -3.76 -30.03
N ASP A 18 5.75 -2.71 -29.48
CA ASP A 18 6.37 -2.70 -28.13
C ASP A 18 5.34 -2.86 -27.00
N LEU A 19 4.06 -2.56 -27.28
CA LEU A 19 2.98 -2.65 -26.30
C LEU A 19 2.30 -4.02 -26.27
N THR A 20 2.57 -4.88 -27.26
CA THR A 20 1.93 -6.20 -27.42
C THR A 20 2.02 -7.07 -26.16
N PRO A 21 3.14 -7.10 -25.40
CA PRO A 21 3.23 -7.87 -24.16
C PRO A 21 2.26 -7.41 -23.06
N TYR A 22 1.83 -6.15 -23.07
CA TYR A 22 0.94 -5.57 -22.07
C TYR A 22 -0.55 -5.68 -22.45
N VAL A 23 -0.85 -5.95 -23.72
CA VAL A 23 -2.23 -6.08 -24.23
C VAL A 23 -3.03 -7.14 -23.46
N PRO A 24 -2.53 -8.36 -23.19
CA PRO A 24 -3.28 -9.34 -22.40
C PRO A 24 -3.60 -8.87 -20.98
N ALA A 25 -2.67 -8.16 -20.32
CA ALA A 25 -2.89 -7.62 -18.97
C ALA A 25 -3.95 -6.51 -18.98
N ALA A 26 -3.90 -5.61 -19.97
CA ALA A 26 -4.90 -4.55 -20.14
C ALA A 26 -6.30 -5.13 -20.41
N ILE A 27 -6.39 -6.15 -21.28
CA ILE A 27 -7.65 -6.88 -21.54
C ILE A 27 -8.15 -7.55 -20.26
N ALA A 28 -7.28 -8.22 -19.49
CA ALA A 28 -7.67 -8.88 -18.24
C ALA A 28 -8.23 -7.89 -17.21
N LEU A 29 -7.58 -6.73 -17.04
CA LEU A 29 -8.06 -5.67 -16.16
C LEU A 29 -9.42 -5.12 -16.61
N LEU A 30 -9.58 -4.88 -17.92
CA LEU A 30 -10.83 -4.38 -18.49
C LEU A 30 -11.97 -5.39 -18.34
N VAL A 31 -11.74 -6.65 -18.69
CA VAL A 31 -12.72 -7.73 -18.55
C VAL A 31 -13.08 -7.93 -17.07
N GLY A 32 -12.09 -7.97 -16.17
CA GLY A 32 -12.32 -8.05 -14.73
C GLY A 32 -13.16 -6.89 -14.20
N GLY A 33 -12.85 -5.66 -14.64
CA GLY A 33 -13.63 -4.46 -14.32
C GLY A 33 -15.06 -4.51 -14.84
N ILE A 34 -15.26 -4.95 -16.08
CA ILE A 34 -16.60 -5.12 -16.67
C ILE A 34 -17.40 -6.18 -15.91
N ILE A 35 -16.79 -7.31 -15.56
CA ILE A 35 -17.46 -8.37 -14.80
C ILE A 35 -17.84 -7.84 -13.41
N ALA A 36 -16.92 -7.20 -12.69
CA ALA A 36 -17.19 -6.62 -11.38
C ALA A 36 -18.33 -5.59 -11.43
N MET A 37 -18.28 -4.67 -12.39
CA MET A 37 -19.33 -3.67 -12.62
C MET A 37 -20.66 -4.33 -13.00
N GLY A 38 -20.63 -5.30 -13.91
CA GLY A 38 -21.80 -6.03 -14.38
C GLY A 38 -22.51 -6.78 -13.25
N LEU A 39 -21.74 -7.44 -12.37
CA LEU A 39 -22.28 -8.11 -11.19
C LEU A 39 -22.92 -7.12 -10.22
N VAL A 40 -22.27 -5.99 -9.94
CA VAL A 40 -22.83 -4.94 -9.07
C VAL A 40 -24.14 -4.40 -9.65
N LEU A 41 -24.21 -4.14 -10.96
CA LEU A 41 -25.42 -3.66 -11.64
C LEU A 41 -26.53 -4.70 -11.66
N LEU A 42 -26.19 -5.97 -11.91
CA LEU A 42 -27.14 -7.08 -11.95
C LEU A 42 -27.79 -7.28 -10.58
N VAL A 43 -26.98 -7.39 -9.52
CA VAL A 43 -27.47 -7.52 -8.14
C VAL A 43 -28.25 -6.27 -7.73
N SER A 44 -27.82 -5.08 -8.15
CA SER A 44 -28.54 -3.84 -7.85
C SER A 44 -29.93 -3.77 -8.50
N LYS A 45 -30.13 -4.40 -9.66
CA LYS A 45 -31.43 -4.43 -10.36
C LYS A 45 -32.35 -5.56 -9.92
N ILE A 46 -31.79 -6.73 -9.60
CA ILE A 46 -32.57 -7.90 -9.16
C ILE A 46 -32.92 -7.81 -7.67
N GLY A 47 -32.01 -7.27 -6.85
CA GLY A 47 -32.18 -7.22 -5.41
C GLY A 47 -33.28 -6.28 -4.98
N GLU A 48 -34.26 -6.79 -4.23
CA GLU A 48 -35.24 -5.95 -3.54
C GLU A 48 -34.53 -5.09 -2.50
N ARG A 49 -34.67 -3.76 -2.64
CA ARG A 49 -34.11 -2.78 -1.72
C ARG A 49 -35.25 -2.17 -0.89
N PRO A 50 -35.70 -2.83 0.19
CA PRO A 50 -36.69 -2.23 1.07
C PRO A 50 -36.10 -0.96 1.67
N LEU A 51 -36.63 0.19 1.25
CA LEU A 51 -36.29 1.51 1.75
C LEU A 51 -36.97 1.70 3.11
N SER A 52 -36.44 1.05 4.14
CA SER A 52 -36.86 1.26 5.52
C SER A 52 -35.89 2.22 6.21
N PRO A 53 -36.38 3.29 6.88
CA PRO A 53 -35.54 4.18 7.69
C PRO A 53 -34.70 3.44 8.72
N VAL A 54 -35.19 2.30 9.24
CA VAL A 54 -34.49 1.47 10.20
C VAL A 54 -33.32 0.71 9.56
N LYS A 55 -33.49 0.23 8.32
CA LYS A 55 -32.44 -0.50 7.58
C LYS A 55 -31.29 0.42 7.14
N SER A 56 -31.55 1.72 7.03
CA SER A 56 -30.54 2.73 6.69
C SER A 56 -29.75 3.27 7.90
N LEU A 57 -30.12 2.89 9.12
CA LEU A 57 -29.38 3.30 10.31
C LEU A 57 -28.10 2.46 10.47
N PRO A 58 -26.98 3.05 10.94
CA PRO A 58 -25.81 2.31 11.40
C PRO A 58 -26.19 1.23 12.42
N PHE A 59 -25.53 0.08 12.33
CA PHE A 59 -25.76 -1.03 13.24
C PHE A 59 -25.10 -0.77 14.59
N GLU A 60 -25.89 -0.62 15.66
CA GLU A 60 -25.41 -0.37 17.03
C GLU A 60 -26.16 -1.26 18.04
N ALA A 61 -26.10 -2.57 17.83
CA ALA A 61 -26.70 -3.61 18.68
C ALA A 61 -28.20 -3.39 19.03
N GLY A 62 -28.96 -2.77 18.12
CA GLY A 62 -30.40 -2.50 18.30
C GLY A 62 -30.73 -1.15 18.95
N SER A 63 -29.72 -0.34 19.27
CA SER A 63 -29.90 1.03 19.76
C SER A 63 -29.82 2.06 18.62
N VAL A 64 -30.45 3.21 18.82
CA VAL A 64 -30.27 4.36 17.91
C VAL A 64 -28.86 4.92 18.13
N PRO A 65 -28.13 5.27 17.07
CA PRO A 65 -26.75 5.69 17.20
C PRO A 65 -26.64 6.97 18.04
N LEU A 66 -26.00 6.86 19.20
CA LEU A 66 -25.95 7.92 20.21
C LEU A 66 -24.82 8.92 19.96
N GLN A 67 -23.80 8.56 19.18
CA GLN A 67 -22.58 9.34 19.05
C GLN A 67 -22.18 9.60 17.59
N SER A 68 -21.60 10.78 17.35
CA SER A 68 -20.95 11.10 16.08
C SER A 68 -19.78 10.13 15.85
N ALA A 69 -19.71 9.52 14.66
CA ALA A 69 -18.67 8.55 14.27
C ALA A 69 -17.23 9.14 14.19
N ARG A 70 -17.01 10.37 14.68
CA ARG A 70 -15.75 11.09 14.60
C ARG A 70 -14.88 10.81 15.81
N ARG A 71 -14.36 9.57 15.90
CA ARG A 71 -13.35 9.19 16.88
C ARG A 71 -11.96 9.60 16.40
N ARG A 72 -11.10 10.04 17.33
CA ARG A 72 -9.68 10.25 17.04
C ARG A 72 -9.06 8.89 16.75
N VAL A 73 -8.55 8.71 15.53
CA VAL A 73 -7.82 7.50 15.15
C VAL A 73 -6.42 7.59 15.77
N HIS A 74 -5.93 6.50 16.36
CA HIS A 74 -4.64 6.49 17.03
C HIS A 74 -3.49 6.76 16.05
N VAL A 75 -2.46 7.51 16.50
CA VAL A 75 -1.28 7.86 15.67
C VAL A 75 -0.48 6.64 15.23
N GLN A 76 -0.62 5.49 15.90
CA GLN A 76 0.07 4.25 15.58
C GLN A 76 -0.19 3.76 14.15
N PHE A 77 -1.40 3.97 13.61
CA PHE A 77 -1.71 3.63 12.22
C PHE A 77 -0.87 4.44 11.22
N TYR A 78 -0.55 5.71 11.55
CA TYR A 78 0.33 6.53 10.73
C TYR A 78 1.77 6.02 10.75
N VAL A 79 2.29 5.63 11.93
CA VAL A 79 3.66 5.10 12.04
C VAL A 79 3.82 3.81 11.25
N VAL A 80 2.85 2.90 11.33
CA VAL A 80 2.86 1.66 10.53
C VAL A 80 2.79 1.96 9.03
N ALA A 81 1.96 2.90 8.60
CA ALA A 81 1.87 3.31 7.21
C ALA A 81 3.17 3.95 6.70
N LEU A 82 3.79 4.82 7.50
CA LEU A 82 5.06 5.47 7.17
C LEU A 82 6.19 4.43 7.05
N LEU A 83 6.27 3.49 7.99
CA LEU A 83 7.20 2.37 7.94
C LEU A 83 6.99 1.51 6.68
N PHE A 84 5.73 1.20 6.35
CA PHE A 84 5.40 0.47 5.13
C PHE A 84 5.86 1.22 3.87
N ILE A 85 5.64 2.53 3.77
CA ILE A 85 6.09 3.33 2.61
C ILE A 85 7.61 3.29 2.49
N VAL A 86 8.34 3.47 3.58
CA VAL A 86 9.82 3.46 3.57
C VAL A 86 10.36 2.08 3.21
N PHE A 87 9.75 1.01 3.74
CA PHE A 87 10.09 -0.36 3.38
C PHE A 87 9.72 -0.70 1.92
N ASP A 88 8.56 -0.27 1.43
CA ASP A 88 8.19 -0.47 0.03
C ASP A 88 9.18 0.24 -0.92
N LEU A 89 9.59 1.45 -0.55
CA LEU A 89 10.60 2.22 -1.28
C LEU A 89 11.97 1.53 -1.29
N GLU A 90 12.35 0.79 -0.24
CA GLU A 90 13.60 0.02 -0.26
C GLU A 90 13.64 -1.02 -1.37
N THR A 91 12.52 -1.69 -1.61
CA THR A 91 12.44 -2.74 -2.62
C THR A 91 12.59 -2.15 -4.03
N VAL A 92 12.09 -0.94 -4.25
CA VAL A 92 12.32 -0.19 -5.48
C VAL A 92 13.82 0.08 -5.68
N PHE A 93 14.55 0.46 -4.63
CA PHE A 93 16.00 0.61 -4.72
C PHE A 93 16.74 -0.71 -5.03
N LEU A 94 16.26 -1.84 -4.48
CA LEU A 94 16.81 -3.15 -4.82
C LEU A 94 16.65 -3.44 -6.32
N PHE A 95 15.49 -3.11 -6.90
CA PHE A 95 15.24 -3.26 -8.34
C PHE A 95 16.11 -2.34 -9.21
N ILE A 96 16.31 -1.08 -8.82
CA ILE A 96 17.13 -0.13 -9.61
C ILE A 96 18.57 -0.63 -9.74
N TRP A 97 19.11 -1.30 -8.71
CA TRP A 97 20.48 -1.81 -8.74
C TRP A 97 20.62 -3.19 -9.37
N ALA A 98 19.52 -3.92 -9.57
CA ALA A 98 19.52 -5.25 -10.17
C ALA A 98 20.31 -5.36 -11.50
N PRO A 99 20.27 -4.38 -12.43
CA PRO A 99 21.03 -4.46 -13.68
C PRO A 99 22.55 -4.48 -13.52
N ILE A 100 23.08 -3.97 -12.40
CA ILE A 100 24.54 -3.85 -12.15
C ILE A 100 25.09 -5.14 -11.50
N TYR A 101 24.20 -6.02 -11.02
CA TYR A 101 24.54 -7.23 -10.27
C TYR A 101 25.57 -8.12 -10.96
N GLU A 102 25.45 -8.30 -12.28
CA GLU A 102 26.34 -9.17 -13.06
C GLU A 102 27.81 -8.70 -13.04
N THR A 103 28.04 -7.40 -12.88
CA THR A 103 29.39 -6.82 -12.96
C THR A 103 30.07 -6.68 -11.60
N ARG A 104 29.31 -6.45 -10.53
CA ARG A 104 29.84 -6.18 -9.18
C ARG A 104 28.96 -6.75 -8.06
N PRO A 105 28.81 -8.08 -7.95
CA PRO A 105 27.88 -8.71 -7.03
C PRO A 105 28.22 -8.45 -5.55
N LEU A 106 29.52 -8.51 -5.18
CA LEU A 106 29.96 -8.28 -3.80
C LEU A 106 29.75 -6.83 -3.34
N TYR A 107 29.97 -5.87 -4.23
CA TYR A 107 29.69 -4.46 -3.94
C TYR A 107 28.19 -4.25 -3.73
N LEU A 108 27.37 -4.79 -4.65
CA LEU A 108 25.92 -4.67 -4.56
C LEU A 108 25.37 -5.29 -3.27
N LEU A 109 25.87 -6.48 -2.89
CA LEU A 109 25.51 -7.16 -1.65
C LEU A 109 25.82 -6.27 -0.43
N GLY A 110 26.98 -5.62 -0.40
CA GLY A 110 27.39 -4.74 0.69
C GLY A 110 26.49 -3.53 0.83
N VAL A 111 26.20 -2.83 -0.28
CA VAL A 111 25.35 -1.63 -0.25
C VAL A 111 23.89 -1.99 0.05
N MET A 112 23.36 -3.07 -0.51
CA MET A 112 22.00 -3.56 -0.23
C MET A 112 21.85 -3.98 1.24
N SER A 113 22.83 -4.72 1.77
CA SER A 113 22.83 -5.16 3.17
C SER A 113 22.92 -3.98 4.13
N PHE A 114 23.69 -2.95 3.79
CA PHE A 114 23.74 -1.70 4.57
C PHE A 114 22.40 -0.97 4.58
N PHE A 115 21.73 -0.84 3.42
CA PHE A 115 20.43 -0.20 3.33
C PHE A 115 19.37 -0.95 4.15
N LEU A 116 19.31 -2.27 4.00
CA LEU A 116 18.41 -3.13 4.76
C LEU A 116 18.68 -3.04 6.27
N LEU A 117 19.96 -3.00 6.67
CA LEU A 117 20.34 -2.84 8.08
C LEU A 117 19.83 -1.52 8.67
N LEU A 118 19.89 -0.41 7.93
CA LEU A 118 19.34 0.87 8.39
C LEU A 118 17.83 0.77 8.67
N LEU A 119 17.08 0.07 7.84
CA LEU A 119 15.64 -0.15 8.06
C LEU A 119 15.37 -1.05 9.26
N VAL A 120 16.15 -2.12 9.42
CA VAL A 120 16.05 -3.00 10.60
C VAL A 120 16.33 -2.21 11.87
N VAL A 121 17.34 -1.33 11.86
CA VAL A 121 17.64 -0.45 13.01
C VAL A 121 16.47 0.51 13.28
N GLY A 122 15.91 1.14 12.24
CA GLY A 122 14.73 1.99 12.37
C GLY A 122 13.51 1.25 12.94
N LEU A 123 13.27 0.03 12.46
CA LEU A 123 12.19 -0.83 12.95
C LEU A 123 12.39 -1.21 14.43
N VAL A 124 13.60 -1.61 14.81
CA VAL A 124 13.93 -1.94 16.21
C VAL A 124 13.77 -0.71 17.11
N TYR A 125 14.14 0.48 16.62
CA TYR A 125 13.97 1.72 17.36
C TYR A 125 12.49 2.05 17.61
N GLU A 126 11.65 2.05 16.56
CA GLU A 126 10.22 2.31 16.69
C GLU A 126 9.50 1.23 17.54
N TRP A 127 9.95 -0.02 17.44
CA TRP A 127 9.45 -1.11 18.28
C TRP A 127 9.77 -0.88 19.76
N LYS A 128 11.02 -0.51 20.08
CA LYS A 128 11.41 -0.18 21.46
C LYS A 128 10.71 1.07 22.00
N LYS A 129 10.40 2.03 21.14
CA LYS A 129 9.65 3.25 21.50
C LYS A 129 8.17 2.96 21.74
N GLY A 130 7.69 1.75 21.47
CA GLY A 130 6.30 1.35 21.68
C GLY A 130 5.34 1.94 20.65
N ALA A 131 5.84 2.43 19.51
CA ALA A 131 4.98 2.94 18.44
C ALA A 131 4.11 1.84 17.80
N LEU A 132 4.52 0.58 17.98
CA LEU A 132 3.83 -0.64 17.58
C LEU A 132 3.04 -1.30 18.72
N ASP A 133 2.99 -0.71 19.91
CA ASP A 133 2.38 -1.32 21.08
C ASP A 133 0.91 -0.89 21.24
N TRP A 134 0.01 -1.74 20.72
CA TRP A 134 -1.44 -1.52 20.74
C TRP A 134 -2.06 -1.72 22.13
N ALA A 135 -1.35 -2.31 23.09
CA ALA A 135 -1.90 -2.61 24.41
C ALA A 135 -1.98 -1.35 25.30
N LYS A 136 -0.96 -0.49 25.28
CA LYS A 136 -0.91 0.75 26.08
C LYS A 136 -2.02 1.75 25.77
N LEU A 137 -2.47 1.79 24.52
CA LEU A 137 -3.57 2.68 24.11
C LEU A 137 -4.89 2.39 24.82
N ARG A 138 -5.14 1.13 25.19
CA ARG A 138 -6.37 0.75 25.91
C ARG A 138 -6.35 1.16 27.39
N GLU A 139 -5.16 1.27 27.98
CA GLU A 139 -4.99 1.65 29.39
C GLU A 139 -5.17 3.16 29.59
N GLU A 140 -4.65 4.00 28.68
CA GLU A 140 -4.87 5.45 28.72
C GLU A 140 -6.35 5.83 28.53
N GLU A 141 -7.06 5.17 27.60
CA GLU A 141 -8.50 5.38 27.42
C GLU A 141 -9.34 4.93 28.61
N ALA A 142 -8.92 3.87 29.32
CA ALA A 142 -9.61 3.39 30.51
C ALA A 142 -9.41 4.31 31.73
N HIS A 143 -8.30 5.05 31.78
CA HIS A 143 -7.97 5.95 32.88
C HIS A 143 -8.64 7.34 32.74
N ASP A 144 -8.78 7.85 31.52
CA ASP A 144 -9.48 9.12 31.22
C ASP A 144 -11.01 8.99 31.23
N GLY A 145 -11.56 7.78 31.05
CA GLY A 145 -13.00 7.54 31.08
C GLY A 145 -13.63 7.52 32.49
N HIS A 146 -12.82 7.61 33.54
CA HIS A 146 -13.24 7.52 34.94
C HIS A 146 -13.09 8.83 35.74
N SER A 147 -12.72 9.94 35.11
CA SER A 147 -12.67 11.30 35.70
C SER A 147 -13.67 12.25 35.04
#